data_AF-A0A6C0E3K3-F1
#
_entry.id   AF-A0A6C0E3K3-F1
#
_cell.length_a   1.000
_cell.length_b   1.000
_cell.length_c   1.000
_cell.angle_alpha   90.00
_cell.angle_beta   90.00
_cell.angle_gamma   90.00
#
_symmetry.space_group_name_H-M   'P 1'
#
loop_
_entity.id
_entity.type
_entity.pdbx_description
1 polymer ?
#
loop_
_entity_poly.entity_id
_entity_poly.type
_entity_poly.pdbx_seq_one_letter_code
_entity_poly.pdbx_strand_id
1 'polypeptide(L)'
;MLSIKSLEEIYEPRSKEWDSLRLLYDECSNQIYRLQNIKRHMDKFTKNGFCDDPFPKNYLYLCNKFEVEIAILQVKRDEVDKQRKLLWRDMEGLFKITPKNSKLKKITPLAKRQLERELCSICYEQHTIKQLVTTNCGHTFGKCCLSEMLEHNYDNVVDMVCPCCRNDRMELIRYA
;
A
#
# COMPACT_ATOMS: atom_id res chain seq x y z
N MET A 1 -7.70 26.64 12.62
CA MET A 1 -6.48 26.23 11.89
C MET A 1 -6.60 24.75 11.58
N LEU A 2 -6.52 24.34 10.31
CA LEU A 2 -6.49 22.91 9.94
C LEU A 2 -5.10 22.37 10.32
N SER A 3 -5.03 21.58 11.39
CA SER A 3 -3.82 20.84 11.75
C SER A 3 -3.53 19.85 10.63
N ILE A 4 -2.38 19.99 9.96
CA ILE A 4 -1.96 18.99 8.99
C ILE A 4 -1.52 17.77 9.79
N LYS A 5 -2.25 16.68 9.60
CA LYS A 5 -1.85 15.40 10.18
C LYS A 5 -0.45 15.03 9.70
N SER A 6 0.40 14.51 10.57
CA SER A 6 1.72 14.03 10.15
C SER A 6 1.56 12.94 9.09
N LEU A 7 2.59 12.72 8.26
CA LEU A 7 2.60 11.60 7.30
C LEU A 7 2.29 10.28 8.01
N GLU A 8 2.84 10.10 9.21
CA GLU A 8 2.57 8.97 10.09
C GLU A 8 1.09 8.84 10.49
N GLU A 9 0.44 9.93 10.93
CA GLU A 9 -0.98 9.92 11.32
C GLU A 9 -1.94 9.62 10.15
N ILE A 10 -1.53 9.90 8.92
CA ILE A 10 -2.28 9.57 7.70
C ILE A 10 -2.04 8.12 7.25
N TYR A 11 -0.85 7.61 7.55
CA TYR A 11 -0.32 6.36 7.05
C TYR A 11 -0.64 5.17 7.97
N GLU A 12 -0.43 5.31 9.27
CA GLU A 12 -0.58 4.23 10.25
C GLU A 12 -1.94 3.50 10.18
N PRO A 13 -3.09 4.20 10.02
CA PRO A 13 -4.38 3.54 9.86
C PRO A 13 -4.45 2.68 8.59
N ARG A 14 -3.90 3.17 7.47
CA ARG A 14 -3.89 2.44 6.20
C ARG A 14 -2.94 1.25 6.22
N SER A 15 -1.81 1.37 6.92
CA SER A 15 -0.89 0.24 7.14
C SER A 15 -1.59 -0.89 7.90
N LYS A 16 -2.30 -0.56 8.98
CA LYS A 16 -3.07 -1.52 9.78
C LYS A 16 -4.18 -2.18 8.94
N GLU A 17 -4.86 -1.40 8.12
CA GLU A 17 -5.87 -1.91 7.19
C GLU A 17 -5.26 -2.85 6.13
N TRP A 18 -4.10 -2.49 5.58
CA TRP A 18 -3.38 -3.32 4.62
C TRP A 18 -2.97 -4.67 5.21
N ASP A 19 -2.40 -4.67 6.42
CA ASP A 19 -2.01 -5.89 7.12
C ASP A 19 -3.21 -6.79 7.40
N SER A 20 -4.34 -6.19 7.82
CA SER A 20 -5.59 -6.91 8.03
C SER A 20 -6.09 -7.59 6.75
N LEU A 21 -6.12 -6.86 5.62
CA LEU A 21 -6.54 -7.42 4.33
C LEU A 21 -5.58 -8.50 3.83
N ARG A 22 -4.27 -8.36 4.05
CA ARG A 22 -3.26 -9.37 3.71
C ARG A 22 -3.52 -10.67 4.47
N LEU A 23 -3.72 -10.59 5.79
CA LEU A 23 -4.00 -11.76 6.62
C LEU A 23 -5.28 -12.49 6.17
N LEU A 24 -6.33 -11.74 5.86
CA LEU A 24 -7.59 -12.33 5.39
C LEU A 24 -7.45 -13.03 4.02
N TYR A 25 -6.66 -12.44 3.12
CA TYR A 25 -6.34 -13.04 1.83
C TYR A 25 -5.59 -14.37 1.99
N ASP A 26 -4.58 -14.39 2.87
CA ASP A 26 -3.77 -15.57 3.16
C ASP A 26 -4.61 -16.67 3.81
N GLU A 27 -5.51 -16.30 4.72
CA GLU A 27 -6.46 -17.23 5.34
C GLU A 27 -7.34 -17.91 4.28
N CYS A 28 -7.96 -17.12 3.39
CA CYS A 28 -8.82 -17.66 2.33
C CYS A 28 -8.03 -18.58 1.40
N SER A 29 -6.81 -18.17 1.01
CA SER A 29 -5.94 -18.95 0.12
C SER A 29 -5.52 -20.27 0.75
N ASN A 30 -5.18 -20.27 2.03
CA ASN A 30 -4.83 -21.47 2.78
C ASN A 30 -6.00 -22.43 2.92
N GLN A 31 -7.21 -21.93 3.17
CA GLN A 31 -8.42 -22.75 3.25
C GLN A 31 -8.76 -23.38 1.89
N ILE A 32 -8.72 -22.61 0.81
CA ILE A 32 -8.90 -23.12 -0.56
C ILE A 32 -7.91 -24.25 -0.84
N TYR A 33 -6.63 -24.03 -0.55
CA TYR A 33 -5.58 -25.04 -0.76
C TYR A 33 -5.85 -26.32 0.02
N ARG A 34 -6.24 -26.21 1.30
CA ARG A 34 -6.60 -27.37 2.14
C ARG A 34 -7.79 -28.15 1.56
N LEU A 35 -8.86 -27.48 1.18
CA LEU A 35 -10.05 -28.12 0.61
C LEU A 35 -9.74 -28.78 -0.75
N GLN A 36 -8.96 -28.12 -1.60
CA GLN A 36 -8.50 -28.69 -2.87
C GLN A 36 -7.62 -29.93 -2.65
N ASN A 37 -6.77 -29.94 -1.62
CA ASN A 37 -5.99 -31.12 -1.26
C ASN A 37 -6.89 -32.27 -0.85
N ILE A 38 -7.85 -32.03 0.06
CA ILE A 38 -8.80 -33.05 0.51
C ILE A 38 -9.54 -33.63 -0.70
N LYS A 39 -10.07 -32.78 -1.58
CA LYS A 39 -10.75 -33.18 -2.81
C LYS A 39 -9.85 -34.04 -3.72
N ARG A 40 -8.59 -33.61 -3.95
CA ARG A 40 -7.63 -34.39 -4.76
C ARG A 40 -7.31 -35.75 -4.14
N HIS A 41 -7.21 -35.85 -2.81
CA HIS A 41 -7.02 -37.12 -2.13
C HIS A 41 -8.24 -38.02 -2.30
N MET A 42 -9.44 -37.48 -2.09
CA MET A 42 -10.72 -38.17 -2.30
C MET A 42 -10.82 -38.74 -3.73
N ASP A 43 -10.52 -37.94 -4.76
CA ASP A 43 -10.56 -38.37 -6.16
C ASP A 43 -9.58 -39.52 -6.46
N LYS A 44 -8.40 -39.55 -5.81
CA LYS A 44 -7.41 -40.64 -5.95
C LYS A 44 -7.92 -41.94 -5.35
N PHE A 45 -8.60 -41.88 -4.20
CA PHE A 45 -9.21 -43.06 -3.59
C PHE A 45 -10.29 -43.68 -4.49
N THR A 46 -11.07 -42.86 -5.19
CA THR A 46 -12.08 -43.35 -6.14
C THR A 46 -11.46 -44.04 -7.36
N LYS A 47 -10.37 -43.48 -7.94
CA LYS A 47 -9.76 -44.01 -9.16
C LYS A 47 -9.00 -45.33 -8.98
N ASN A 48 -8.45 -45.56 -7.79
CA ASN A 48 -7.59 -46.71 -7.53
C ASN A 48 -8.36 -47.96 -7.04
N GLY A 49 -9.70 -47.94 -7.04
CA GLY A 49 -10.51 -49.13 -6.73
C GLY A 49 -10.41 -49.61 -5.27
N PHE A 50 -9.97 -48.77 -4.33
CA PHE A 50 -9.81 -49.15 -2.92
C PHE A 50 -11.13 -49.21 -2.12
N CYS A 51 -12.28 -49.12 -2.78
CA CYS A 51 -13.58 -49.17 -2.12
C CYS A 51 -14.50 -50.10 -2.91
N ASP A 52 -14.60 -51.36 -2.44
CA ASP A 52 -15.55 -52.35 -2.93
C ASP A 52 -17.00 -52.06 -2.46
N ASP A 53 -17.14 -51.16 -1.49
CA ASP A 53 -18.45 -50.66 -1.05
C ASP A 53 -18.92 -49.52 -1.98
N PRO A 54 -20.21 -49.47 -2.34
CA PRO A 54 -20.78 -48.30 -2.98
C PRO A 54 -20.48 -47.09 -2.09
N PHE A 55 -19.64 -46.17 -2.58
CA PHE A 55 -19.23 -44.98 -1.85
C PHE A 55 -20.44 -44.42 -1.08
N PRO A 56 -20.35 -44.25 0.25
CA PRO A 56 -21.48 -43.80 1.03
C PRO A 56 -22.06 -42.55 0.36
N LYS A 57 -23.39 -42.40 0.29
CA LYS A 57 -24.05 -41.18 -0.25
C LYS A 57 -23.42 -39.86 0.28
N ASN A 58 -22.79 -39.94 1.45
CA ASN A 58 -21.99 -38.89 2.08
C ASN A 58 -20.79 -38.41 1.24
N TYR A 59 -20.18 -39.22 0.37
CA TYR A 59 -19.01 -38.82 -0.44
C TYR A 59 -19.35 -37.77 -1.49
N LEU A 60 -20.33 -38.05 -2.36
CA LEU A 60 -20.77 -37.11 -3.38
C LEU A 60 -21.27 -35.82 -2.73
N TYR A 61 -21.98 -35.95 -1.61
CA TYR A 61 -22.38 -34.82 -0.79
C TYR A 61 -21.18 -34.00 -0.29
N LEU A 62 -20.12 -34.65 0.23
CA LEU A 62 -18.90 -33.97 0.68
C LEU A 62 -18.14 -33.29 -0.47
N CYS A 63 -18.03 -33.93 -1.63
CA CYS A 63 -17.42 -33.32 -2.82
C CYS A 63 -18.16 -32.06 -3.24
N ASN A 64 -19.49 -32.13 -3.37
CA ASN A 64 -20.32 -30.97 -3.70
C ASN A 64 -20.21 -29.89 -2.63
N LYS A 65 -20.19 -30.27 -1.35
CA LYS A 65 -20.00 -29.34 -0.22
C LYS A 65 -18.66 -28.59 -0.34
N PHE A 66 -17.56 -29.30 -0.57
CA PHE A 66 -16.25 -28.67 -0.72
C PHE A 66 -16.14 -27.82 -1.97
N GLU A 67 -16.77 -28.20 -3.08
CA GLU A 67 -16.84 -27.38 -4.28
C GLU A 67 -17.53 -26.03 -4.01
N VAL A 68 -18.68 -26.07 -3.35
CA VAL A 68 -19.41 -24.87 -2.95
C VAL A 68 -18.57 -24.01 -1.99
N GLU A 69 -17.94 -24.63 -1.00
CA GLU A 69 -17.10 -23.92 -0.02
C GLU A 69 -15.88 -23.27 -0.67
N ILE A 70 -15.20 -23.97 -1.58
CA ILE A 70 -14.10 -23.41 -2.39
C ILE A 70 -14.59 -22.22 -3.21
N ALA A 71 -15.74 -22.33 -3.88
CA ALA A 71 -16.29 -21.23 -4.68
C ALA A 71 -16.60 -20.00 -3.83
N ILE A 72 -17.19 -20.18 -2.65
CA ILE A 72 -17.45 -19.10 -1.68
C ILE A 72 -16.13 -18.43 -1.26
N LEU A 73 -15.12 -19.22 -0.91
CA LEU A 73 -13.81 -18.69 -0.50
C LEU A 73 -13.09 -17.97 -1.64
N GLN A 74 -13.24 -18.44 -2.88
CA GLN A 74 -12.68 -17.76 -4.06
C GLN A 74 -13.31 -16.38 -4.24
N VAL A 75 -14.64 -16.28 -4.19
CA VAL A 75 -15.35 -14.99 -4.27
C VAL A 75 -14.88 -14.05 -3.16
N LYS A 76 -14.77 -14.55 -1.92
CA LYS A 76 -14.27 -13.74 -0.79
C LYS A 76 -12.83 -13.28 -1.00
N ARG A 77 -11.94 -14.18 -1.42
CA ARG A 77 -10.53 -13.86 -1.70
C ARG A 77 -10.41 -12.79 -2.79
N ASP A 78 -11.20 -12.90 -3.86
CA ASP A 78 -11.15 -11.97 -4.99
C ASP A 78 -11.69 -10.58 -4.60
N GLU A 79 -12.70 -10.51 -3.74
CA GLU A 79 -13.17 -9.24 -3.17
C GLU A 79 -12.11 -8.60 -2.25
N VAL A 80 -11.45 -9.39 -1.39
CA VAL A 80 -10.34 -8.91 -0.56
C VAL A 80 -9.18 -8.41 -1.42
N ASP A 81 -8.82 -9.12 -2.49
CA ASP A 81 -7.79 -8.69 -3.43
C ASP A 81 -8.14 -7.36 -4.12
N LYS A 82 -9.41 -7.18 -4.49
CA LYS A 82 -9.91 -5.91 -5.03
C LYS A 82 -9.77 -4.77 -4.02
N GLN A 83 -10.13 -5.00 -2.75
CA GLN A 83 -9.96 -4.01 -1.68
C GLN A 83 -8.48 -3.66 -1.46
N ARG A 84 -7.59 -4.67 -1.45
CA ARG A 84 -6.14 -4.44 -1.38
C ARG A 84 -5.65 -3.58 -2.54
N LYS A 85 -6.03 -3.89 -3.77
CA LYS A 85 -5.64 -3.09 -4.95
C LYS A 85 -6.11 -1.64 -4.86
N LEU A 86 -7.29 -1.39 -4.32
CA LEU A 86 -7.80 -0.03 -4.10
C LEU A 86 -6.99 0.69 -3.02
N LEU A 87 -6.77 0.04 -1.87
CA LEU A 87 -5.98 0.60 -0.78
C LEU A 87 -4.54 0.90 -1.21
N TRP A 88 -3.91 0.00 -1.97
CA TRP A 88 -2.57 0.20 -2.52
C TRP A 88 -2.48 1.46 -3.38
N ARG A 89 -3.42 1.66 -4.32
CA ARG A 89 -3.47 2.88 -5.14
C ARG A 89 -3.66 4.13 -4.30
N ASP A 90 -4.44 4.03 -3.23
CA ASP A 90 -4.67 5.13 -2.29
C ASP A 90 -3.39 5.46 -1.53
N MET A 91 -2.61 4.44 -1.13
CA MET A 91 -1.32 4.55 -0.46
C MET A 91 -0.21 5.11 -1.37
N GLU A 92 -0.10 4.65 -2.62
CA GLU A 92 0.81 5.22 -3.65
C GLU A 92 0.59 6.74 -3.83
N GLY A 93 -0.64 7.20 -3.62
CA GLY A 93 -0.99 8.62 -3.70
C GLY A 93 -0.48 9.46 -2.53
N LEU A 94 -0.08 8.85 -1.40
CA LEU A 94 0.29 9.57 -0.18
C LEU A 94 1.72 10.10 -0.21
N PHE A 95 2.63 9.33 -0.79
CA PHE A 95 4.05 9.73 -0.90
C PHE A 95 4.24 10.76 -2.01
N LYS A 96 3.28 10.86 -2.94
CA LYS A 96 3.25 11.93 -3.95
C LYS A 96 2.89 13.26 -3.30
N ILE A 97 3.70 14.29 -3.56
CA ILE A 97 3.43 15.64 -3.05
C ILE A 97 2.31 16.29 -3.88
N THR A 98 1.10 16.29 -3.34
CA THR A 98 -0.13 16.80 -3.96
C THR A 98 -0.66 18.04 -3.23
N PRO A 99 -1.62 18.77 -3.80
CA PRO A 99 -2.29 19.86 -3.05
C PRO A 99 -3.03 19.38 -1.79
N LYS A 100 -3.34 18.07 -1.67
CA LYS A 100 -4.06 17.52 -0.52
C LYS A 100 -3.19 17.35 0.72
N ASN A 101 -1.89 17.12 0.55
CA ASN A 101 -0.93 16.86 1.64
C ASN A 101 0.11 17.99 1.81
N SER A 102 -0.16 19.19 1.28
CA SER A 102 0.77 20.31 1.39
C SER A 102 0.07 21.67 1.43
N LYS A 103 0.71 22.65 2.07
CA LYS A 103 0.27 24.05 2.15
C LYS A 103 0.75 24.81 0.93
N LEU A 104 -0.09 25.68 0.37
CA LEU A 104 0.33 26.61 -0.68
C LEU A 104 0.79 27.94 -0.09
N LYS A 105 2.00 28.38 -0.41
CA LYS A 105 2.61 29.64 0.03
C LYS A 105 2.85 30.55 -1.18
N LYS A 106 2.29 31.75 -1.14
CA LYS A 106 2.61 32.81 -2.11
C LYS A 106 3.99 33.38 -1.79
N ILE A 107 4.77 33.67 -2.84
CA ILE A 107 6.13 34.23 -2.69
C ILE A 107 6.35 35.38 -3.67
N THR A 108 7.32 36.23 -3.36
CA THR A 108 7.72 37.33 -4.24
C THR A 108 8.59 36.83 -5.40
N PRO A 109 8.69 37.58 -6.51
CA PRO A 109 9.58 37.23 -7.62
C PRO A 109 11.05 37.08 -7.21
N LEU A 110 11.51 37.87 -6.23
CA LEU A 110 12.87 37.78 -5.71
C LEU A 110 13.08 36.46 -4.95
N ALA A 111 12.17 36.11 -4.03
CA ALA A 111 12.23 34.85 -3.29
C ALA A 111 12.13 33.63 -4.22
N LYS A 112 11.28 33.72 -5.26
CA LYS A 112 11.21 32.69 -6.30
C LYS A 112 12.59 32.44 -6.95
N ARG A 113 13.25 33.51 -7.42
CA ARG A 113 14.58 33.40 -8.06
C ARG A 113 15.66 32.89 -7.11
N GLN A 114 15.56 33.18 -5.82
CA GLN A 114 16.48 32.66 -4.81
C GLN A 114 16.29 31.15 -4.63
N LEU A 115 15.05 30.69 -4.44
CA LEU A 115 14.73 29.27 -4.27
C LEU A 115 15.10 28.44 -5.51
N GLU A 116 14.82 28.93 -6.72
CA GLU A 116 15.15 28.22 -7.97
C GLU A 116 16.67 28.11 -8.23
N ARG A 117 17.51 28.86 -7.50
CA ARG A 117 18.98 28.75 -7.57
C ARG A 117 19.55 27.71 -6.63
N GLU A 118 18.83 27.36 -5.56
CA GLU A 118 19.25 26.34 -4.61
C GLU A 118 19.26 24.97 -5.27
N LEU A 119 20.30 24.18 -4.97
CA LEU A 119 20.38 22.79 -5.44
C LEU A 119 19.58 21.91 -4.49
N CYS A 120 18.81 20.97 -5.05
CA CYS A 120 18.19 19.93 -4.24
C CYS A 120 19.27 19.05 -3.60
N SER A 121 19.18 18.81 -2.29
CA SER A 121 20.16 17.98 -1.57
C SER A 121 20.04 16.47 -1.82
N ILE A 122 19.06 16.04 -2.64
CA ILE A 122 18.89 14.62 -3.03
C ILE A 122 19.54 14.36 -4.40
N CYS A 123 19.18 15.13 -5.43
CA CYS A 123 19.69 14.94 -6.79
C CYS A 123 20.80 15.91 -7.20
N TYR A 124 21.08 16.95 -6.41
CA TYR A 124 22.04 18.02 -6.71
C TYR A 124 21.72 18.85 -7.97
N GLU A 125 20.45 18.87 -8.40
CA GLU A 125 19.98 19.69 -9.53
C GLU A 125 19.15 20.89 -9.07
N GLN A 126 19.01 21.89 -9.95
CA GLN A 126 18.09 23.01 -9.79
C GLN A 126 16.69 22.63 -10.25
N HIS A 127 15.66 23.12 -9.56
CA HIS A 127 14.27 22.89 -9.94
C HIS A 127 13.50 24.20 -10.07
N THR A 128 12.48 24.19 -10.92
CA THR A 128 11.54 25.32 -11.01
C THR A 128 10.70 25.42 -9.75
N ILE A 129 10.14 26.60 -9.47
CA ILE A 129 9.35 26.83 -8.27
C ILE A 129 8.13 25.91 -8.14
N LYS A 130 7.57 25.48 -9.28
CA LYS A 130 6.44 24.54 -9.35
C LYS A 130 6.86 23.12 -9.01
N GLN A 131 8.15 22.80 -9.14
CA GLN A 131 8.76 21.52 -8.79
C GLN A 131 9.38 21.54 -7.39
N LEU A 132 9.41 22.68 -6.69
CA LEU A 132 9.98 22.75 -5.34
C LEU A 132 8.95 22.48 -4.24
N VAL A 133 9.42 21.83 -3.19
CA VAL A 133 8.72 21.64 -1.92
C VAL A 133 9.67 22.00 -0.77
N THR A 134 9.15 22.62 0.26
CA THR A 134 9.92 22.94 1.46
C THR A 134 9.26 22.31 2.67
N THR A 135 10.06 21.64 3.49
CA THR A 135 9.60 21.07 4.75
C THR A 135 9.44 22.16 5.81
N ASN A 136 8.66 21.91 6.86
CA ASN A 136 8.55 22.83 8.00
C ASN A 136 9.88 23.11 8.73
N CYS A 137 10.88 22.23 8.61
CA CYS A 137 12.23 22.50 9.12
C CYS A 137 13.07 23.40 8.19
N GLY A 138 12.49 23.90 7.09
CA GLY A 138 13.10 24.93 6.23
C GLY A 138 13.93 24.40 5.07
N HIS A 139 14.06 23.09 4.90
CA HIS A 139 14.84 22.50 3.81
C HIS A 139 13.99 22.34 2.54
N THR A 140 14.58 22.66 1.39
CA THR A 140 13.91 22.70 0.09
C THR A 140 14.42 21.57 -0.81
N PHE A 141 13.51 20.89 -1.49
CA PHE A 141 13.79 19.74 -2.34
C PHE A 141 12.99 19.81 -3.64
N GLY A 142 13.45 19.08 -4.66
CA GLY A 142 12.58 18.69 -5.77
C GLY A 142 11.43 17.81 -5.29
N LYS A 143 10.22 18.08 -5.76
CA LYS A 143 9.00 17.33 -5.42
C LYS A 143 9.13 15.86 -5.80
N CYS A 144 9.62 15.56 -7.00
CA CYS A 144 9.86 14.17 -7.41
C CYS A 144 10.87 13.50 -6.48
N CYS A 145 12.01 14.15 -6.22
CA CYS A 145 13.07 13.59 -5.39
C CYS A 145 12.63 13.28 -3.97
N LEU A 146 11.93 14.21 -3.31
CA LEU A 146 11.43 13.96 -1.96
C LEU A 146 10.33 12.89 -1.97
N SER A 147 9.44 12.87 -2.97
CA SER A 147 8.42 11.82 -3.09
C SER A 147 9.03 10.43 -3.29
N GLU A 148 9.99 10.28 -4.20
CA GLU A 148 10.68 9.02 -4.47
C GLU A 148 11.46 8.53 -3.24
N MET A 149 12.10 9.45 -2.51
CA MET A 149 12.80 9.08 -1.28
C MET A 149 11.83 8.64 -0.17
N LEU A 150 10.69 9.32 -0.03
CA LEU A 150 9.65 8.91 0.92
C LEU A 150 9.09 7.52 0.56
N GLU A 151 8.85 7.27 -0.72
CA GLU A 151 8.43 5.96 -1.23
C GLU A 151 9.50 4.88 -0.97
N HIS A 152 10.77 5.18 -1.23
CA HIS A 152 11.88 4.26 -0.95
C HIS A 152 12.04 3.95 0.55
N ASN A 153 12.01 4.96 1.41
CA ASN A 153 12.09 4.76 2.86
C ASN A 153 10.93 3.90 3.34
N TYR A 154 9.75 4.12 2.78
CA TYR A 154 8.58 3.31 3.08
C TYR A 154 8.77 1.83 2.71
N ASP A 155 9.18 1.53 1.48
CA ASP A 155 9.40 0.17 1.00
C ASP A 155 10.46 -0.59 1.82
N ASN A 156 11.40 0.15 2.42
CA ASN A 156 12.50 -0.41 3.21
C ASN A 156 12.29 -0.33 4.73
N VAL A 157 11.10 0.09 5.19
CA VAL A 157 10.76 0.22 6.63
C VAL A 157 11.74 1.14 7.36
N VAL A 158 12.09 2.26 6.71
CA VAL A 158 12.98 3.30 7.23
C VAL A 158 12.15 4.52 7.64
N ASP A 159 12.59 5.24 8.66
CA ASP A 159 11.90 6.43 9.16
C ASP A 159 11.69 7.49 8.08
N MET A 160 10.50 8.08 8.08
CA MET A 160 10.09 9.16 7.18
C MET A 160 10.56 10.50 7.73
N VAL A 161 11.84 10.81 7.54
CA VAL A 161 12.47 12.00 8.10
C VAL A 161 13.04 12.93 7.03
N CYS A 162 13.23 14.20 7.37
CA CYS A 162 13.92 15.13 6.50
C CYS A 162 15.37 14.67 6.23
N PRO A 163 15.84 14.59 4.97
CA PRO A 163 17.21 14.16 4.64
C PRO A 163 18.30 15.00 5.28
N CYS A 164 18.04 16.28 5.49
CA CYS A 164 19.05 17.22 5.92
C CYS A 164 19.20 17.27 7.45
N CYS A 165 18.10 17.20 8.19
CA CYS A 165 18.11 17.39 9.65
C CYS A 165 17.41 16.29 10.45
N ARG A 166 16.89 15.27 9.78
CA ARG A 166 16.17 14.13 10.37
C ARG A 166 14.95 14.48 11.22
N ASN A 167 14.34 15.65 11.01
CA ASN A 167 13.04 15.98 11.58
C ASN A 167 11.97 15.03 11.03
N ASP A 168 11.27 14.34 11.93
CA ASP A 168 10.23 13.34 11.67
C ASP A 168 8.84 13.96 11.43
N ARG A 169 8.58 15.12 12.03
CA ARG A 169 7.33 15.86 11.88
C ARG A 169 7.36 16.71 10.61
N MET A 170 7.32 16.09 9.44
CA MET A 170 7.34 16.81 8.16
C MET A 170 5.97 17.36 7.77
N GLU A 171 5.87 18.69 7.69
CA GLU A 171 4.81 19.34 6.91
C GLU A 171 5.39 19.85 5.58
N LEU A 172 4.59 19.79 4.51
CA LEU A 172 5.03 20.13 3.17
C LEU A 172 4.46 21.48 2.73
N ILE A 173 5.32 22.36 2.19
CA ILE A 173 4.96 23.66 1.66
C ILE A 173 5.28 23.70 0.16
N ARG A 174 4.28 24.01 -0.65
CA ARG A 174 4.38 24.28 -2.08
C ARG A 174 4.26 25.77 -2.34
N TYR A 175 4.74 26.19 -3.49
CA TYR A 175 4.70 27.58 -3.92
C TYR A 175 3.66 27.82 -5.01
N ALA A 176 3.00 28.98 -4.94
CA ALA A 176 2.07 29.48 -5.96
C ALA A 176 2.81 30.28 -7.02
#